data_AF-A0A348VCV3-F1
#
_entry.id   AF-A0A348VCV3-F1
#
_cell.length_a   1.000
_cell.length_b   1.000
_cell.length_c   1.000
_cell.angle_alpha   90.00
_cell.angle_beta   90.00
_cell.angle_gamma   90.00
#
_symmetry.space_group_name_H-M   'P 1'
#
loop_
_entity.id
_entity.type
_entity.pdbx_description
1 polymer ?
#
loop_
_entity_poly.entity_id
_entity_poly.type
_entity_poly.pdbx_seq_one_letter_code
_entity_poly.pdbx_strand_id
1 'polypeptide(L)'
;MQNWTAKKVYFYGVSLVLLLLMLFNVSSLLWQLVQITVLPPLPSGIWNYEDAYEDAKRQLLWEKYGTTENVTVTPEEVQVFMEQKERESQQSTLYYNWQIVAKNALYLVIIVPLYWYHWNIARKL
;
A
#
# COMPACT_ATOMS: atom_id res chain seq x y z
N MET A 1 -20.20 37.58 -21.35
CA MET A 1 -19.41 36.58 -22.10
C MET A 1 -18.08 36.40 -21.40
N GLN A 2 -17.75 35.19 -20.95
CA GLN A 2 -16.54 34.91 -20.18
C GLN A 2 -15.34 34.93 -21.13
N ASN A 3 -14.49 35.95 -21.04
CA ASN A 3 -13.29 36.06 -21.86
C ASN A 3 -12.29 34.97 -21.44
N TRP A 4 -12.31 33.86 -22.16
CA TRP A 4 -11.37 32.75 -22.00
C TRP A 4 -10.02 33.14 -22.60
N THR A 5 -9.19 33.80 -21.80
CA THR A 5 -7.80 34.07 -22.16
C THR A 5 -6.97 32.79 -22.02
N ALA A 6 -5.99 32.55 -22.89
CA ALA A 6 -5.11 31.37 -22.82
C ALA A 6 -4.49 31.16 -21.43
N LYS A 7 -4.16 32.27 -20.73
CA LYS A 7 -3.69 32.27 -19.35
C LYS A 7 -4.71 31.66 -18.38
N LYS A 8 -5.99 31.97 -18.52
CA LYS A 8 -7.08 31.46 -17.68
C LYS A 8 -7.27 29.96 -17.90
N VAL A 9 -7.28 29.51 -19.16
CA VAL A 9 -7.33 28.08 -19.53
C VAL A 9 -6.16 27.33 -18.90
N TYR A 10 -4.94 27.87 -18.97
CA TYR A 10 -3.76 27.28 -18.35
C TYR A 10 -3.93 27.09 -16.82
N PHE A 11 -4.33 28.14 -16.09
CA PHE A 11 -4.48 28.03 -14.63
C PHE A 11 -5.59 27.06 -14.21
N TYR A 12 -6.70 26.99 -14.95
CA TYR A 12 -7.74 25.97 -14.72
C TYR A 12 -7.24 24.55 -15.03
N GLY A 13 -6.55 24.36 -16.16
CA GLY A 13 -5.99 23.07 -16.54
C GLY A 13 -4.98 22.53 -15.52
N VAL A 14 -4.05 23.37 -15.08
CA VAL A 14 -3.07 23.00 -14.04
C VAL A 14 -3.77 22.70 -12.71
N SER A 15 -4.76 23.51 -12.32
CA SER A 15 -5.54 23.26 -11.10
C SER A 15 -6.28 21.93 -11.16
N LEU A 16 -6.82 21.55 -12.33
CA LEU A 16 -7.49 20.27 -12.53
C LEU A 16 -6.51 19.09 -12.36
N VAL A 17 -5.33 19.18 -12.98
CA VAL A 17 -4.30 18.13 -12.84
C VAL A 17 -3.86 17.99 -11.38
N LEU A 18 -3.61 19.11 -10.69
CA LEU A 18 -3.25 19.10 -9.27
C LEU A 18 -4.36 18.52 -8.38
N LEU A 19 -5.63 18.80 -8.71
CA LEU A 19 -6.77 18.22 -8.02
C LEU A 19 -6.83 16.70 -8.18
N LEU A 20 -6.65 16.20 -9.41
CA LEU A 20 -6.65 14.76 -9.69
C LEU A 20 -5.50 14.06 -8.95
N LEU A 21 -4.30 14.65 -8.93
CA LEU A 21 -3.17 14.13 -8.16
C LEU A 21 -3.48 14.11 -6.66
N MET A 22 -4.12 15.15 -6.13
CA MET A 22 -4.53 15.20 -4.73
C MET A 22 -5.52 14.09 -4.39
N LEU A 23 -6.56 13.91 -5.22
CA LEU A 23 -7.56 12.86 -5.04
C LEU A 23 -6.95 11.47 -5.05
N PHE A 24 -6.01 11.22 -5.97
CA PHE A 24 -5.28 9.96 -6.04
C PHE A 24 -4.47 9.70 -4.74
N ASN A 25 -3.71 10.70 -4.27
CA ASN A 25 -2.92 10.58 -3.05
C ASN A 25 -3.79 10.37 -1.81
N VAL A 26 -4.92 11.10 -1.69
CA VAL A 26 -5.87 10.93 -0.58
C VAL A 26 -6.51 9.55 -0.61
N SER A 27 -6.92 9.06 -1.78
CA SER A 27 -7.50 7.73 -1.93
C SER A 27 -6.50 6.63 -1.53
N SER A 28 -5.24 6.79 -1.94
CA SER A 28 -4.15 5.90 -1.58
C SER A 28 -3.89 5.89 -0.06
N LEU A 29 -3.91 7.06 0.59
CA LEU A 29 -3.78 7.18 2.05
C LEU A 29 -4.92 6.50 2.79
N LEU A 30 -6.17 6.72 2.36
CA LEU A 30 -7.33 6.10 2.98
C LEU A 30 -7.23 4.58 2.90
N TRP A 31 -6.81 4.04 1.75
CA TRP A 31 -6.61 2.61 1.58
C TRP A 31 -5.54 2.05 2.53
N GLN A 32 -4.40 2.72 2.67
CA GLN A 32 -3.33 2.28 3.58
C GLN A 32 -3.74 2.39 5.04
N LEU A 33 -4.47 3.44 5.41
CA LEU A 33 -5.00 3.58 6.77
C LEU A 33 -5.98 2.46 7.10
N VAL A 34 -6.82 2.05 6.15
CA VAL A 34 -7.68 0.87 6.30
C VAL A 34 -6.83 -0.38 6.55
N GLN A 35 -5.77 -0.62 5.77
CA GLN A 35 -4.90 -1.79 5.97
C GLN A 35 -4.08 -1.77 7.27
N ILE A 36 -3.81 -0.60 7.84
CA ILE A 36 -3.13 -0.46 9.13
C ILE A 36 -4.10 -0.67 10.30
N THR A 37 -5.32 -0.15 10.18
CA THR A 37 -6.33 -0.19 11.26
C THR A 37 -7.13 -1.48 11.29
N VAL A 38 -7.48 -1.99 10.12
CA VAL A 38 -8.02 -3.31 9.91
C VAL A 38 -6.82 -4.15 9.49
N LEU A 39 -6.22 -4.87 10.44
CA LEU A 39 -5.23 -5.90 10.11
C LEU A 39 -5.81 -6.68 8.92
N PRO A 40 -5.08 -6.79 7.79
CA PRO A 40 -5.60 -7.55 6.67
C PRO A 40 -6.00 -8.91 7.21
N PRO A 41 -7.24 -9.39 6.94
CA PRO A 41 -7.58 -10.74 7.31
C PRO A 41 -6.47 -11.63 6.78
N LEU A 42 -5.99 -12.53 7.64
CA LEU A 42 -5.10 -13.61 7.24
C LEU A 42 -5.61 -14.11 5.89
N PRO A 43 -4.76 -14.32 4.87
CA PRO A 43 -5.20 -14.81 3.58
C PRO A 43 -5.78 -16.22 3.75
N SER A 44 -7.02 -16.31 4.23
CA SER A 44 -7.72 -17.53 4.60
C SER A 44 -8.64 -17.96 3.47
N GLY A 45 -8.31 -17.61 2.23
CA GLY A 45 -9.18 -17.90 1.11
C GLY A 45 -8.56 -17.45 -0.20
N ILE A 46 -7.83 -18.37 -0.83
CA ILE A 46 -7.71 -18.60 -2.29
C ILE A 46 -6.81 -19.84 -2.52
N TRP A 47 -5.94 -20.18 -1.57
CA TRP A 47 -5.09 -21.38 -1.61
C TRP A 47 -5.70 -22.49 -0.74
N ASN A 48 -5.66 -23.75 -1.22
CA ASN A 48 -6.05 -24.90 -0.41
C ASN A 48 -5.12 -24.93 0.82
N TYR A 49 -5.67 -25.11 2.02
CA TYR A 49 -4.89 -25.17 3.27
C TYR A 49 -3.73 -26.18 3.17
N GLU A 50 -3.96 -27.26 2.43
CA GLU A 50 -2.99 -28.31 2.17
C GLU A 50 -1.80 -27.87 1.31
N ASP A 51 -2.03 -27.01 0.31
CA ASP A 51 -0.95 -26.47 -0.53
C ASP A 51 -0.08 -25.48 0.26
N ALA A 52 -0.72 -24.61 1.05
CA ALA A 52 -0.02 -23.65 1.92
C ALA A 52 0.81 -24.36 3.00
N TYR A 53 0.29 -25.46 3.54
CA TYR A 53 0.98 -26.28 4.52
C TYR A 53 2.20 -27.00 3.94
N GLU A 54 2.08 -27.61 2.76
CA GLU A 54 3.23 -28.24 2.10
C GLU A 54 4.29 -27.23 1.65
N ASP A 55 3.88 -26.03 1.21
CA ASP A 55 4.81 -24.94 0.90
C ASP A 55 5.54 -24.44 2.15
N ALA A 56 4.82 -24.24 3.26
CA ALA A 56 5.41 -23.85 4.53
C ALA A 56 6.39 -24.90 5.06
N LYS A 57 6.04 -26.18 4.94
CA LYS A 57 6.92 -27.31 5.29
C LYS A 57 8.18 -27.33 4.44
N ARG A 58 8.08 -27.12 3.12
CA ARG A 58 9.25 -27.01 2.23
C ARG A 58 10.16 -25.84 2.61
N GLN A 59 9.57 -24.68 2.93
CA GLN A 59 10.32 -23.51 3.38
C GLN A 59 11.01 -23.73 4.72
N LEU A 60 10.31 -24.33 5.69
CA LEU A 60 10.87 -24.71 6.99
C LEU A 60 12.04 -25.69 6.83
N LEU A 61 11.87 -26.71 5.98
CA LEU A 61 12.91 -27.68 5.67
C LEU A 61 14.15 -27.01 5.07
N TRP A 62 13.96 -26.10 4.11
CA TRP A 62 15.04 -25.35 3.51
C TRP A 62 15.76 -24.45 4.52
N GLU A 63 15.01 -23.71 5.35
CA GLU A 63 15.57 -22.75 6.31
C GLU A 63 16.30 -23.44 7.47
N LYS A 64 15.79 -24.60 7.95
CA LYS A 64 16.34 -25.33 9.08
C LYS A 64 17.43 -26.34 8.69
N TYR A 65 17.33 -26.95 7.52
CA TYR A 65 18.19 -28.08 7.10
C TYR A 65 18.90 -27.87 5.76
N GLY A 66 18.61 -26.81 5.01
CA GLY A 66 19.22 -26.54 3.70
C GLY A 66 18.82 -27.54 2.60
N THR A 67 17.75 -28.29 2.83
CA THR A 67 17.21 -29.29 1.89
C THR A 67 15.69 -29.21 1.90
N THR A 68 15.04 -29.61 0.82
CA THR A 68 13.58 -29.76 0.74
C THR A 68 13.13 -31.21 0.90
N GLU A 69 14.07 -32.15 1.07
CA GLU A 69 13.82 -33.59 1.08
C GLU A 69 14.50 -34.31 2.27
N ASN A 70 13.95 -35.47 2.64
CA ASN A 70 14.53 -36.47 3.55
C ASN A 70 14.57 -36.16 5.06
N VAL A 71 13.85 -35.15 5.53
CA VAL A 71 13.72 -34.85 6.97
C VAL A 71 12.25 -34.82 7.36
N THR A 72 11.88 -35.63 8.37
CA THR A 72 10.53 -35.59 8.94
C THR A 72 10.40 -34.43 9.90
N VAL A 73 9.42 -33.57 9.64
CA VAL A 73 9.06 -32.41 10.45
C VAL A 73 7.67 -32.65 11.02
N THR A 74 7.47 -32.28 12.28
CA THR A 74 6.18 -32.47 12.95
C THR A 74 5.13 -31.46 12.46
N PRO A 75 3.84 -31.80 12.45
CA PRO A 75 2.80 -30.85 12.09
C PRO A 75 2.77 -29.60 12.97
N GLU A 76 3.10 -29.74 14.25
CA GLU A 76 3.21 -28.59 15.16
C GLU A 76 4.34 -27.64 14.76
N GLU A 77 5.50 -28.16 14.33
CA GLU A 77 6.62 -27.33 13.86
C GLU A 77 6.28 -26.54 12.60
N VAL A 78 5.53 -27.13 11.66
CA VAL A 78 5.07 -26.43 10.44
C VAL A 78 4.06 -25.34 10.80
N GLN A 79 3.13 -25.59 11.71
CA GLN A 79 2.16 -24.59 12.17
C GLN A 79 2.83 -23.40 12.85
N VAL A 80 3.79 -23.65 13.77
CA VAL A 80 4.54 -22.58 14.43
C VAL A 80 5.34 -21.75 13.42
N PHE A 81 5.94 -22.40 12.42
CA PHE A 81 6.64 -21.69 11.35
C PHE A 81 5.71 -20.84 10.49
N MET A 82 4.53 -21.35 10.13
CA MET A 82 3.51 -20.59 9.41
C MET A 82 3.08 -19.35 10.20
N GLU A 83 2.74 -19.51 11.48
CA GLU A 83 2.37 -18.39 12.35
C GLU A 83 3.49 -17.36 12.47
N GLN A 84 4.75 -17.82 12.57
CA GLN A 84 5.90 -16.93 12.63
C GLN A 84 6.07 -16.13 11.33
N LYS A 85 6.10 -16.80 10.18
CA LYS A 85 6.22 -16.15 8.87
C LYS A 85 5.05 -15.21 8.60
N GLU A 86 3.87 -15.56 9.06
CA GLU A 86 2.70 -14.70 8.96
C GLU A 86 2.85 -13.43 9.80
N ARG A 87 3.33 -13.53 11.04
CA ARG A 87 3.63 -12.35 11.87
C ARG A 87 4.74 -11.49 11.26
N GLU A 88 5.80 -12.09 10.72
CA GLU A 88 6.88 -11.38 10.03
C GLU A 88 6.37 -10.67 8.77
N SER A 89 5.51 -11.33 8.00
CA SER A 89 4.85 -10.76 6.83
C SER A 89 3.96 -9.58 7.22
N GLN A 90 3.12 -9.74 8.25
CA GLN A 90 2.28 -8.66 8.78
C GLN A 90 3.11 -7.46 9.23
N GLN A 91 4.20 -7.68 9.97
CA GLN A 91 5.10 -6.60 10.39
C GLN A 91 5.71 -5.88 9.19
N SER A 92 6.13 -6.64 8.17
CA SER A 92 6.70 -6.09 6.94
C SER A 92 5.67 -5.29 6.14
N THR A 93 4.43 -5.79 6.03
CA THR A 93 3.31 -5.08 5.40
C THR A 93 2.99 -3.78 6.15
N LEU A 94 2.93 -3.82 7.48
CA LEU A 94 2.70 -2.61 8.29
C LEU A 94 3.79 -1.57 8.09
N TYR A 95 5.06 -1.99 8.10
CA TYR A 95 6.19 -1.10 7.84
C TYR A 95 6.11 -0.47 6.44
N TYR A 96 5.84 -1.28 5.42
CA TYR A 96 5.68 -0.79 4.05
C TYR A 96 4.51 0.20 3.92
N ASN A 97 3.35 -0.13 4.51
CA ASN A 97 2.18 0.74 4.50
C ASN A 97 2.48 2.09 5.16
N TRP A 98 3.20 2.11 6.29
CA TRP A 98 3.66 3.34 6.92
C TRP A 98 4.58 4.19 6.04
N GLN A 99 5.49 3.56 5.30
CA GLN A 99 6.34 4.28 4.35
C GLN A 99 5.52 4.94 3.24
N ILE A 100 4.51 4.25 2.71
CA ILE A 100 3.66 4.83 1.67
C ILE A 100 2.82 5.98 2.26
N VAL A 101 2.32 5.84 3.49
CA VAL A 101 1.58 6.91 4.19
C VAL A 101 2.44 8.16 4.29
N ALA A 102 3.69 8.01 4.75
CA ALA A 102 4.62 9.13 4.86
C ALA A 102 4.89 9.82 3.52
N LYS A 103 5.11 9.04 2.44
CA LYS A 103 5.35 9.57 1.10
C LYS A 103 4.15 10.34 0.56
N ASN A 104 2.96 9.76 0.64
CA ASN A 104 1.73 10.41 0.17
C ASN A 104 1.41 11.67 0.99
N ALA A 105 1.65 11.65 2.31
CA ALA A 105 1.50 12.83 3.16
C ALA A 105 2.46 13.96 2.73
N LEU A 106 3.73 13.64 2.47
CA LEU A 106 4.71 14.60 1.93
C LEU A 106 4.26 15.19 0.58
N TYR A 107 3.74 14.37 -0.33
CA TYR A 107 3.20 14.86 -1.60
C TYR A 107 2.04 15.83 -1.39
N LEU A 108 1.11 15.53 -0.47
CA LEU A 108 -0.01 16.43 -0.17
C LEU A 108 0.45 17.77 0.41
N VAL A 109 1.48 17.78 1.27
CA VAL A 109 2.06 19.02 1.81
C VAL A 109 2.55 19.97 0.69
N ILE A 110 2.99 19.43 -0.43
CA ILE A 110 3.45 20.20 -1.59
C ILE A 110 2.30 20.54 -2.56
N ILE A 111 1.48 19.54 -2.91
CA ILE A 111 0.41 19.67 -3.91
C ILE A 111 -0.71 20.59 -3.41
N VAL A 112 -1.07 20.56 -2.13
CA VAL A 112 -2.18 21.35 -1.58
C VAL A 112 -1.93 22.86 -1.70
N PRO A 113 -0.78 23.42 -1.27
CA PRO A 113 -0.47 24.84 -1.47
C PRO A 113 -0.39 25.22 -2.95
N LEU A 114 0.20 24.36 -3.80
CA LEU A 114 0.32 24.59 -5.24
C LEU A 114 -1.06 24.66 -5.91
N TYR A 115 -1.96 23.74 -5.58
CA TYR A 115 -3.34 23.74 -6.05
C TYR A 115 -4.04 25.03 -5.63
N TRP A 116 -3.94 25.40 -4.35
CA TRP A 116 -4.58 26.60 -3.83
C TRP A 116 -4.08 27.87 -4.55
N TYR A 117 -2.77 27.99 -4.77
CA TYR A 117 -2.20 29.10 -5.51
C TYR A 117 -2.77 29.21 -6.93
N HIS A 118 -2.74 28.13 -7.71
CA HIS A 118 -3.21 28.13 -9.10
C HIS A 118 -4.72 28.38 -9.18
N TRP A 119 -5.49 27.77 -8.28
CA TRP A 119 -6.94 27.96 -8.21
C TRP A 119 -7.32 29.40 -7.88
N ASN A 120 -6.63 30.04 -6.92
CA ASN A 120 -6.88 31.43 -6.58
C ASN A 120 -6.60 32.37 -7.75
N ILE A 121 -5.53 32.13 -8.51
CA ILE A 121 -5.22 32.94 -9.69
C ILE A 121 -6.25 32.70 -10.80
N ALA A 122 -6.67 31.46 -11.04
CA ALA A 122 -7.71 31.12 -12.02
C ALA A 122 -9.04 31.86 -11.76
N ARG A 123 -9.36 32.10 -10.48
CA ARG A 123 -10.56 32.84 -10.07
C ARG A 123 -10.43 34.36 -10.19
N LYS A 124 -9.20 34.89 -10.12
CA LYS A 124 -8.93 36.33 -10.20
C LYS A 124 -8.73 36.83 -11.65
N LEU A 125 -8.30 35.95 -12.55
CA LEU A 125 -8.23 36.18 -14.01
C LEU A 125 -9.61 35.99 -14.64
#